data_AF-A0A955HM79-F1
#
_entry.id   AF-A0A955HM79-F1
#
_cell.length_a   1.000
_cell.length_b   1.000
_cell.length_c   1.000
_cell.angle_alpha   90.00
_cell.angle_beta   90.00
_cell.angle_gamma   90.00
#
_symmetry.space_group_name_H-M   'P 1'
#
loop_
_entity.id
_entity.type
_entity.pdbx_description
1 polymer ?
#
loop_
_entity_poly.entity_id
_entity_poly.type
_entity_poly.pdbx_seq_one_letter_code
_entity_poly.pdbx_strand_id
1 'polypeptide(L)'
;MAIEIDGVEYLTTAEAVELAEEMGQSITRRSVTRAALRGERGVETGIPDCAKIGDATSAWLIPRPAFIQWLKDRKPRGLSK
;
A
#
# COMPACT_ATOMS: atom_id res chain seq x y z
N MET A 1 -7.25 -5.36 13.12
CA MET A 1 -6.60 -6.55 13.74
C MET A 1 -5.29 -6.66 13.00
N ALA A 2 -4.16 -6.31 13.61
CA ALA A 2 -2.88 -6.27 12.92
C ALA A 2 -2.42 -7.70 12.58
N ILE A 3 -2.11 -7.95 11.31
CA ILE A 3 -1.52 -9.22 10.88
C ILE A 3 -0.01 -9.03 10.95
N GLU A 4 0.66 -9.72 11.86
CA GLU A 4 2.11 -9.64 12.01
C GLU A 4 2.77 -10.89 11.42
N ILE A 5 3.72 -10.70 10.51
CA ILE A 5 4.50 -11.78 9.87
C ILE A 5 5.97 -11.39 9.99
N ASP A 6 6.79 -12.23 10.63
CA ASP A 6 8.23 -12.01 10.82
C ASP A 6 8.59 -10.63 11.43
N GLY A 7 7.75 -10.13 12.35
CA GLY A 7 7.95 -8.83 13.00
C GLY A 7 7.52 -7.61 12.16
N VAL A 8 6.90 -7.85 11.01
CA VAL A 8 6.35 -6.81 10.13
C VAL A 8 4.84 -6.79 10.25
N GLU A 9 4.29 -5.62 10.56
CA GLU A 9 2.85 -5.38 10.56
C GLU A 9 2.35 -5.25 9.12
N TYR A 10 1.34 -6.03 8.77
CA TYR A 10 0.62 -5.98 7.51
C TYR A 10 -0.77 -5.39 7.68
N LEU A 11 -1.13 -4.55 6.72
CA LEU A 11 -2.43 -3.91 6.59
C LEU A 11 -3.21 -4.55 5.45
N THR A 12 -4.51 -4.70 5.64
CA THR A 12 -5.43 -4.91 4.52
C THR A 12 -5.50 -3.66 3.64
N THR A 13 -6.04 -3.80 2.42
CA THR A 13 -6.28 -2.64 1.54
C THR A 13 -7.24 -1.60 2.15
N ALA A 14 -8.11 -1.98 3.07
CA ALA A 14 -8.98 -1.05 3.79
C ALA A 14 -8.20 -0.30 4.87
N GLU A 15 -7.45 -1.01 5.72
CA GLU A 15 -6.63 -0.40 6.78
C GLU A 15 -5.54 0.53 6.21
N ALA A 16 -4.98 0.21 5.04
CA ALA A 16 -4.05 1.10 4.35
C ALA A 16 -4.71 2.41 3.90
N VAL A 17 -5.99 2.38 3.47
CA VAL A 17 -6.72 3.61 3.12
C VAL A 17 -7.00 4.45 4.36
N GLU A 18 -7.46 3.83 5.44
CA GLU A 18 -7.71 4.50 6.72
C GLU A 18 -6.42 5.17 7.25
N LEU A 19 -5.30 4.45 7.24
CA LEU A 19 -4.01 5.00 7.63
C LEU A 19 -3.57 6.19 6.76
N ALA A 20 -3.81 6.13 5.45
CA ALA A 20 -3.51 7.26 4.58
C ALA A 20 -4.35 8.49 4.93
N GLU A 21 -5.64 8.30 5.23
CA GLU A 21 -6.53 9.38 5.66
C GLU A 21 -6.09 9.97 7.00
N GLU A 22 -5.69 9.15 7.97
CA GLU A 22 -5.07 9.59 9.24
C GLU A 22 -3.79 10.40 9.01
N MET A 23 -3.01 10.05 7.99
CA MET A 23 -1.82 10.79 7.56
C MET A 23 -2.13 12.02 6.70
N GLY A 24 -3.40 12.36 6.49
CA GLY A 24 -3.84 13.52 5.71
C GLY A 24 -3.75 13.34 4.18
N GLN A 25 -3.60 12.11 3.69
CA GLN A 25 -3.61 11.79 2.27
C GLN A 25 -4.89 11.07 1.84
N SER A 26 -5.58 11.62 0.84
CA SER A 26 -6.71 10.92 0.21
C SER A 26 -6.20 9.88 -0.80
N ILE A 27 -6.50 8.61 -0.54
CA ILE A 27 -6.19 7.50 -1.43
C ILE A 27 -7.36 6.54 -1.57
N THR A 28 -7.56 6.00 -2.76
CA THR A 28 -8.59 4.98 -3.00
C THR A 28 -8.02 3.57 -2.83
N ARG A 29 -8.87 2.62 -2.40
CA ARG A 29 -8.51 1.18 -2.37
C ARG A 29 -7.91 0.71 -3.70
N ARG A 30 -8.46 1.16 -4.83
CA ARG A 30 -7.93 0.85 -6.19
C ARG A 30 -6.49 1.35 -6.39
N SER A 31 -6.14 2.50 -5.83
CA SER A 31 -4.77 3.04 -5.91
C SER A 31 -3.81 2.18 -5.10
N VAL A 32 -4.22 1.77 -3.90
CA VAL A 32 -3.45 0.85 -3.05
C VAL A 32 -3.27 -0.51 -3.73
N THR A 33 -4.33 -1.13 -4.24
CA THR A 33 -4.26 -2.41 -4.98
C THR A 33 -3.31 -2.31 -6.19
N ARG A 34 -3.36 -1.20 -6.94
CA ARG A 34 -2.45 -0.98 -8.08
C ARG A 34 -1.01 -0.81 -7.65
N ALA A 35 -0.76 -0.16 -6.51
CA ALA A 35 0.58 0.00 -5.98
C ALA A 35 1.16 -1.33 -5.48
N ALA A 36 0.35 -2.16 -4.80
CA ALA A 36 0.72 -3.52 -4.42
C ALA A 36 1.07 -4.39 -5.65
N LEU A 37 0.19 -4.40 -6.67
CA LEU A 37 0.43 -5.12 -7.92
C LEU A 37 1.72 -4.65 -8.65
N ARG A 38 2.06 -3.37 -8.56
CA ARG A 38 3.30 -2.83 -9.12
C ARG A 38 4.53 -3.31 -8.36
N GLY A 39 4.46 -3.37 -7.04
CA GLY A 39 5.56 -3.84 -6.21
C GLY A 39 5.83 -5.32 -6.39
N GLU A 40 4.78 -6.14 -6.51
CA GLU A 40 4.89 -7.56 -6.89
C GLU A 40 5.65 -7.73 -8.22
N ARG A 41 5.43 -6.82 -9.18
CA ARG A 41 6.12 -6.80 -10.48
C ARG A 41 7.51 -6.18 -10.45
N GLY A 42 8.02 -5.78 -9.28
CA GLY A 42 9.32 -5.12 -9.14
C GLY A 42 9.37 -3.70 -9.75
N VAL A 43 8.23 -3.02 -9.89
CA VAL A 43 8.17 -1.66 -10.42
C VAL A 43 8.44 -0.66 -9.28
N GLU A 44 9.39 0.25 -9.48
CA GLU A 44 9.85 1.25 -8.48
C GLU A 44 8.72 2.07 -7.83
N THR A 45 7.63 2.35 -8.56
CA THR A 45 6.48 3.11 -8.03
C THR A 45 5.47 2.27 -7.24
N GLY A 46 5.75 0.99 -7.03
CA GLY A 46 4.93 0.05 -6.30
C GLY A 46 5.29 -0.04 -4.82
N ILE A 47 4.47 -0.76 -4.05
CA ILE A 47 4.76 -1.07 -2.64
C ILE A 47 5.37 -2.48 -2.61
N PRO A 48 6.65 -2.63 -2.20
CA PRO A 48 7.31 -3.93 -2.15
C PRO A 48 6.71 -4.83 -1.06
N ASP A 49 7.03 -6.12 -1.14
CA ASP A 49 6.71 -7.15 -0.13
C ASP A 49 5.22 -7.31 0.20
N CYS A 50 4.34 -6.87 -0.69
CA CYS A 50 2.90 -7.13 -0.59
C CYS A 50 2.61 -8.62 -0.84
N ALA A 51 1.73 -9.20 -0.02
CA ALA A 51 1.27 -10.57 -0.19
C ALA A 51 -0.19 -10.59 -0.66
N LYS A 52 -0.51 -11.43 -1.64
CA LYS A 52 -1.88 -11.61 -2.12
C LYS A 52 -2.64 -12.56 -1.20
N ILE A 53 -3.87 -12.20 -0.80
CA ILE A 53 -4.72 -13.04 0.04
C ILE A 53 -5.64 -13.88 -0.86
N GLY A 54 -5.27 -15.15 -1.05
CA GLY A 54 -6.02 -16.10 -1.88
C GLY A 54 -6.06 -15.70 -3.36
N ASP A 55 -7.08 -16.18 -4.08
CA ASP A 55 -7.21 -15.95 -5.53
C ASP A 55 -7.78 -14.56 -5.86
N ALA A 56 -8.34 -13.86 -4.88
CA ALA A 56 -8.98 -12.57 -5.06
C ALA A 56 -7.99 -11.51 -5.58
N THR A 57 -8.27 -10.93 -6.74
CA THR A 57 -7.42 -9.94 -7.42
C THR A 57 -7.25 -8.63 -6.64
N SER A 58 -8.12 -8.37 -5.65
CA SER A 58 -8.18 -7.11 -4.89
C SER A 58 -7.78 -7.25 -3.41
N ALA A 59 -7.51 -8.46 -2.92
CA ALA A 59 -7.16 -8.69 -1.52
C ALA A 59 -5.63 -8.79 -1.37
N TRP A 60 -5.05 -7.79 -0.73
CA TRP A 60 -3.60 -7.68 -0.49
C TRP A 60 -3.34 -7.39 0.97
N LEU A 61 -2.31 -8.05 1.51
CA LEU A 61 -1.60 -7.67 2.72
C LEU A 61 -0.46 -6.76 2.30
N ILE A 62 -0.39 -5.60 2.92
CA ILE A 62 0.52 -4.53 2.57
C ILE A 62 1.39 -4.26 3.80
N PRO A 63 2.72 -4.40 3.71
CA PRO A 63 3.59 -4.08 4.83
C PRO A 63 3.42 -2.62 5.23
N ARG A 64 3.06 -2.36 6.49
CA ARG A 64 2.85 -1.01 7.01
C ARG A 64 4.06 -0.10 6.80
N PRO A 65 5.32 -0.52 7.08
CA PRO A 65 6.48 0.34 6.86
C PRO A 65 6.66 0.71 5.38
N ALA A 66 6.51 -0.27 4.47
CA ALA A 66 6.61 -0.06 3.03
C ALA A 66 5.50 0.86 2.51
N PHE A 67 4.28 0.71 3.02
CA PHE A 67 3.16 1.59 2.68
C PHE A 67 3.38 3.03 3.11
N ILE A 68 3.84 3.25 4.34
CA ILE A 68 4.17 4.58 4.87
C ILE A 68 5.26 5.23 4.02
N GLN A 69 6.31 4.48 3.68
CA GLN A 69 7.39 4.97 2.83
C GLN A 69 6.86 5.35 1.44
N TRP A 70 6.09 4.46 0.82
CA TRP A 70 5.44 4.72 -0.46
C TRP A 70 4.53 5.94 -0.44
N LEU A 71 3.74 6.16 0.62
CA LEU A 71 2.92 7.36 0.79
C LEU A 71 3.75 8.65 0.89
N LYS A 72 4.89 8.61 1.57
CA LYS A 72 5.80 9.77 1.70
C LYS A 72 6.47 10.11 0.36
N ASP A 73 6.87 9.09 -0.40
CA ASP A 73 7.53 9.26 -1.70
C ASP A 73 6.55 9.62 -2.82
N ARG A 74 5.25 9.40 -2.58
CA ARG A 74 4.18 9.73 -3.52
C ARG A 74 4.10 11.24 -3.71
N LYS A 75 4.68 11.75 -4.80
CA LYS A 75 4.47 13.13 -5.25
C LYS A 75 2.97 13.37 -5.46
N PRO A 76 2.38 14.45 -4.91
CA PRO A 76 1.02 14.86 -5.26
C PRO A 76 0.93 15.02 -6.78
N ARG A 77 -0.05 14.38 -7.42
CA ARG A 77 -0.31 14.64 -8.85
C ARG A 77 -0.69 16.11 -8.98
N GLY A 78 0.18 16.93 -9.58
CA GLY A 78 -0.07 18.36 -9.79
C GLY A 78 1.15 19.28 -9.60
N LEU A 79 2.24 18.80 -8.99
CA LEU A 79 3.50 19.55 -8.90
C LEU A 79 4.47 19.12 -10.00
N SER A 80 4.04 19.26 -11.26
CA SER A 80 4.98 19.42 -12.36
C SER A 80 5.29 20.91 -12.42
N LYS A 81 6.50 21.31 -12.05
CA LYS A 81 7.05 22.60 -12.51
C LYS A 81 7.30 22.53 -14.01
#